data_AF-A0A2W7MQG1-F1
#
_entry.id   AF-A0A2W7MQG1-F1
#
_cell.length_a   1.000
_cell.length_b   1.000
_cell.length_c   1.000
_cell.angle_alpha   90.00
_cell.angle_beta   90.00
_cell.angle_gamma   90.00
#
_symmetry.space_group_name_H-M   'P 1'
#
loop_
_entity.id
_entity.type
_entity.pdbx_description
1 polymer ?
#
loop_
_entity_poly.entity_id
_entity_poly.type
_entity_poly.pdbx_seq_one_letter_code
_entity_poly.pdbx_strand_id
1 'polypeptide(L)'
;MNDDGSLWLFLLIGAVLIWFFFFRETEAQKQAKKEEQERRERERLRLEEERSQQREAARQEFEGLVSPGIPSTVRNAHREFLAEQPLPNGQRWYGEDVSPLTYYGYRVGKTRGLREMERREIIRYVLRARLSDPLAQVYQSSWGRPLSRQRRAAIRKHLDKLAAQRASRRNYKTAVAHWEADSAWTRTYQDAEISKFDSYNFD
;
A
#
# COMPACT_ATOMS: atom_id res chain seq x y z
N MET A 1 3.99 -87.00 -23.33
CA MET A 1 3.16 -85.90 -22.79
C MET A 1 3.85 -85.43 -21.52
N ASN A 2 4.28 -84.16 -21.49
CA ASN A 2 4.71 -83.36 -20.31
C ASN A 2 5.92 -82.42 -20.55
N ASP A 3 6.23 -82.03 -21.79
CA ASP A 3 7.25 -81.00 -22.04
C ASP A 3 6.68 -79.57 -22.23
N ASP A 4 5.36 -79.41 -22.41
CA ASP A 4 4.74 -78.10 -22.69
C ASP A 4 4.66 -77.16 -21.46
N GLY A 5 4.65 -77.72 -20.25
CA GLY A 5 4.56 -76.93 -19.02
C GLY A 5 5.85 -76.21 -18.63
N SER A 6 7.01 -76.75 -19.02
CA SER A 6 8.31 -76.16 -18.66
C SER A 6 8.63 -74.91 -19.48
N LEU A 7 8.32 -74.92 -20.77
CA LEU A 7 8.50 -73.77 -21.68
C LEU A 7 7.65 -72.57 -21.27
N TRP A 8 6.40 -72.80 -20.87
CA TRP A 8 5.53 -71.75 -20.34
C TRP A 8 6.06 -71.15 -19.04
N LEU A 9 6.62 -71.99 -18.16
CA LEU A 9 7.25 -71.53 -16.92
C LEU A 9 8.47 -70.65 -17.20
N PHE A 10 9.33 -71.04 -18.15
CA PHE A 10 10.50 -70.22 -18.54
C PHE A 10 10.09 -68.89 -19.20
N LEU A 11 9.04 -68.88 -20.03
CA LEU A 11 8.50 -67.64 -20.60
C LEU A 11 7.91 -66.72 -19.54
N LEU A 12 7.19 -67.26 -18.56
CA LEU A 12 6.65 -66.50 -17.42
C LEU A 12 7.76 -65.92 -16.54
N ILE A 13 8.79 -66.72 -16.22
CA ILE A 13 9.96 -66.26 -15.47
C ILE A 13 10.71 -65.18 -16.25
N GLY A 14 10.91 -65.36 -17.57
CA GLY A 14 11.53 -64.36 -18.43
C GLY A 14 10.73 -63.05 -18.46
N ALA A 15 9.41 -63.12 -18.59
CA ALA A 15 8.54 -61.94 -18.57
C ALA A 15 8.55 -61.23 -17.20
N VAL A 16 8.58 -61.96 -16.09
CA VAL A 16 8.67 -61.39 -14.73
C VAL A 16 10.03 -60.74 -14.51
N LEU A 17 11.12 -61.32 -15.01
CA LEU A 17 12.46 -60.72 -14.92
C LEU A 17 12.57 -59.46 -15.78
N ILE A 18 12.02 -59.47 -17.00
CA ILE A 18 11.96 -58.27 -17.86
C ILE A 18 11.11 -57.20 -17.18
N TRP A 19 9.93 -57.54 -16.67
CA TRP A 19 9.08 -56.61 -15.93
C TRP A 19 9.78 -56.07 -14.68
N PHE A 20 10.44 -56.93 -13.89
CA PHE A 20 11.18 -56.51 -12.71
C PHE A 20 12.34 -55.57 -13.05
N PHE A 21 13.08 -55.81 -14.13
CA PHE A 21 14.16 -54.92 -14.57
C PHE A 21 13.67 -53.62 -15.20
N PHE A 22 12.53 -53.64 -15.91
CA PHE A 22 11.94 -52.44 -16.52
C PHE A 22 11.18 -51.58 -15.51
N PHE A 23 10.54 -52.18 -14.51
CA PHE A 23 9.68 -51.49 -13.53
C PHE A 23 10.40 -51.17 -12.22
N ARG A 24 11.59 -51.72 -11.98
CA ARG A 24 12.45 -51.33 -10.85
C ARG A 24 13.13 -50.02 -11.19
N GLU A 25 12.49 -48.94 -10.77
CA GLU A 25 13.08 -47.60 -10.72
C GLU A 25 14.48 -47.71 -10.10
N THR A 26 15.52 -47.39 -10.87
CA THR A 26 16.89 -47.54 -10.41
C THR A 26 17.13 -46.61 -9.23
N GLU A 27 17.97 -47.01 -8.26
CA GLU A 27 18.34 -46.13 -7.14
C GLU A 27 18.92 -44.79 -7.64
N ALA A 28 19.56 -44.79 -8.81
CA ALA A 28 20.00 -43.59 -9.51
C ALA A 28 18.85 -42.65 -9.92
N GLN A 29 17.72 -43.18 -10.42
CA GLN A 29 16.54 -42.36 -10.75
C GLN A 29 15.88 -41.77 -9.50
N LYS A 30 15.82 -42.52 -8.39
CA LYS A 30 15.32 -42.00 -7.11
C LYS A 30 16.22 -40.91 -6.54
N GLN A 31 17.54 -41.12 -6.59
CA GLN A 31 18.52 -40.11 -6.18
C GLN A 31 18.43 -38.86 -7.05
N ALA A 32 18.34 -38.99 -8.37
CA ALA A 32 18.19 -37.84 -9.27
C ALA A 32 16.92 -37.03 -8.98
N LYS A 33 15.77 -37.68 -8.74
CA LYS A 33 14.52 -36.99 -8.36
C LYS A 33 14.64 -36.28 -7.01
N LYS A 34 15.29 -36.91 -6.03
CA LYS A 34 15.51 -36.31 -4.71
C LYS A 34 16.44 -35.09 -4.80
N GLU A 35 17.53 -35.20 -5.53
CA GLU A 35 18.44 -34.07 -5.78
C GLU A 35 17.73 -32.93 -6.52
N GLU A 36 16.89 -33.24 -7.50
CA GLU A 36 16.11 -32.22 -8.20
C GLU A 36 15.09 -31.53 -7.27
N GLN A 37 14.42 -32.30 -6.41
CA GLN A 37 13.52 -31.75 -5.38
C GLN A 37 14.28 -30.85 -4.41
N GLU A 38 15.43 -31.31 -3.90
CA GLU A 38 16.28 -30.50 -3.01
C GLU A 38 16.78 -29.23 -3.69
N ARG A 39 17.16 -29.29 -4.97
CA ARG A 39 17.55 -28.10 -5.75
C ARG A 39 16.40 -27.11 -5.88
N ARG A 40 15.21 -27.59 -6.24
CA ARG A 40 14.00 -26.77 -6.35
C ARG A 40 13.59 -26.16 -5.01
N GLU A 41 13.74 -26.91 -3.91
CA GLU A 41 13.45 -26.42 -2.57
C GLU A 41 14.46 -25.36 -2.14
N ARG A 42 15.76 -25.58 -2.35
CA ARG A 42 16.81 -24.57 -2.10
C ARG A 42 16.58 -23.30 -2.92
N GLU A 43 16.17 -23.43 -4.18
CA GLU A 43 15.83 -22.27 -5.03
C GLU A 43 14.60 -21.53 -4.51
N ARG A 44 13.54 -22.24 -4.11
CA ARG A 44 12.36 -21.63 -3.49
C ARG A 44 12.69 -20.88 -2.21
N LEU A 45 13.49 -21.48 -1.34
CA LEU A 45 13.93 -20.86 -0.09
C LEU A 45 14.74 -19.58 -0.36
N ARG A 46 15.68 -19.60 -1.31
CA ARG A 46 16.42 -18.41 -1.74
C ARG A 46 15.50 -17.31 -2.26
N LEU A 47 14.56 -17.65 -3.13
CA LEU A 47 13.59 -16.68 -3.67
C LEU A 47 12.64 -16.13 -2.59
N GLU A 48 12.32 -16.93 -1.57
CA GLU A 48 11.52 -16.49 -0.43
C GLU A 48 12.32 -15.56 0.49
N GLU A 49 13.58 -15.90 0.80
CA GLU A 49 14.50 -15.05 1.55
C GLU A 49 14.73 -13.71 0.84
N GLU A 50 15.00 -13.71 -0.46
CA GLU A 50 15.16 -12.49 -1.26
C GLU A 50 13.90 -11.63 -1.24
N ARG A 51 12.71 -12.23 -1.42
CA ARG A 51 11.43 -11.51 -1.34
C ARG A 51 11.17 -10.95 0.05
N SER A 52 11.53 -11.69 1.10
CA SER A 52 11.40 -11.25 2.48
C SER A 52 12.31 -10.05 2.75
N GLN A 53 13.59 -10.13 2.37
CA GLN A 53 14.55 -9.05 2.49
C GLN A 53 14.10 -7.80 1.71
N GLN A 54 13.61 -7.97 0.47
CA GLN A 54 13.07 -6.87 -0.33
C GLN A 54 11.85 -6.22 0.34
N ARG A 55 10.93 -7.03 0.88
CA ARG A 55 9.75 -6.53 1.60
C ARG A 55 10.15 -5.77 2.86
N GLU A 56 11.14 -6.25 3.61
CA GLU A 56 11.60 -5.59 4.82
C GLU A 56 12.34 -4.28 4.53
N ALA A 57 13.21 -4.25 3.51
CA ALA A 57 13.84 -3.02 3.04
C ALA A 57 12.79 -1.98 2.58
N ALA A 58 11.80 -2.42 1.78
CA ALA A 58 10.70 -1.56 1.37
C ALA A 58 9.88 -1.04 2.57
N ARG A 59 9.71 -1.85 3.62
CA ARG A 59 9.02 -1.43 4.83
C ARG A 59 9.79 -0.35 5.59
N GLN A 60 11.10 -0.52 5.75
CA GLN A 60 11.95 0.49 6.41
C GLN A 60 11.92 1.83 5.65
N GLU A 61 11.97 1.77 4.32
CA GLU A 61 11.84 2.96 3.47
C GLU A 61 10.48 3.63 3.61
N PHE A 62 9.39 2.84 3.61
CA PHE A 62 8.03 3.33 3.81
C PHE A 62 7.86 4.02 5.17
N GLU A 63 8.36 3.40 6.26
CA GLU A 63 8.30 3.97 7.60
C GLU A 63 9.02 5.32 7.70
N GLY A 64 10.16 5.46 7.02
CA GLY A 64 10.89 6.73 6.93
C GLY A 64 10.09 7.85 6.23
N LEU A 65 9.16 7.49 5.33
CA LEU A 65 8.32 8.44 4.60
C LEU A 65 6.99 8.76 5.30
N VAL A 66 6.42 7.81 6.05
CA VAL A 66 5.09 7.90 6.69
C VAL A 66 5.15 8.41 8.12
N SER A 67 6.31 8.32 8.77
CA SER A 67 6.53 8.84 10.12
C SER A 67 7.37 10.13 10.21
N PRO A 68 7.37 11.06 9.22
CA PRO A 68 8.09 12.31 9.41
C PRO A 68 7.36 13.08 10.50
N GLY A 69 8.07 13.45 11.57
CA GLY A 69 7.52 14.36 12.57
C GLY A 69 6.90 15.59 11.90
N ILE A 70 5.86 16.17 12.50
CA ILE A 70 5.10 17.26 11.88
C ILE A 70 6.04 18.43 11.52
N PRO A 71 6.16 18.80 10.22
CA PRO A 71 6.95 19.94 9.78
C PRO A 71 6.53 21.21 10.51
N SER A 72 7.46 22.13 10.75
CA SER A 72 7.19 23.35 11.55
C SER A 72 6.05 24.19 10.96
N THR A 73 5.97 24.31 9.64
CA THR A 73 4.89 25.00 8.91
C THR A 73 3.52 24.36 9.18
N VAL A 74 3.43 23.03 9.03
CA VAL A 74 2.21 22.25 9.30
C VAL A 74 1.84 22.33 10.77
N ARG A 75 2.82 22.26 11.68
CA ARG A 75 2.61 22.36 13.13
C ARG A 75 2.01 23.71 13.52
N ASN A 76 2.50 24.80 12.92
CA ASN A 76 1.98 26.13 13.18
C ASN A 76 0.54 26.29 12.67
N ALA A 77 0.28 25.83 11.44
CA ALA A 77 -1.07 25.87 10.86
C ALA A 77 -2.08 25.02 11.65
N HIS A 78 -1.67 23.82 12.07
CA HIS A 78 -2.45 22.94 12.94
C HIS A 78 -2.73 23.62 14.29
N ARG A 79 -1.72 24.22 14.94
CA ARG A 79 -1.92 24.92 16.21
C ARG A 79 -2.94 26.06 16.11
N GLU A 80 -2.88 26.82 15.03
CA GLU A 80 -3.85 27.88 14.74
C GLU A 80 -5.26 27.30 14.56
N PHE A 81 -5.40 26.20 13.83
CA PHE A 81 -6.68 25.48 13.71
C PHE A 81 -7.24 25.06 15.07
N LEU A 82 -6.42 24.44 15.94
CA LEU A 82 -6.87 24.03 17.27
C LEU A 82 -7.29 25.20 18.16
N ALA A 83 -6.64 26.36 18.00
CA ALA A 83 -7.00 27.57 18.75
C ALA A 83 -8.33 28.18 18.26
N GLU A 84 -8.59 28.15 16.95
CA GLU A 84 -9.84 28.64 16.35
C GLU A 84 -11.01 27.67 16.54
N GLN A 85 -10.73 26.36 16.53
CA GLN A 85 -11.72 25.29 16.63
C GLN A 85 -11.32 24.26 17.69
N PRO A 86 -11.34 24.63 18.98
CA PRO A 86 -11.13 23.66 20.05
C PRO A 86 -12.24 22.61 20.03
N LEU A 87 -11.91 21.37 20.40
CA LEU A 87 -12.92 20.35 20.62
C LEU A 87 -13.90 20.81 21.70
N PRO A 88 -15.22 20.75 21.45
CA PRO A 88 -16.21 21.05 22.48
C PRO A 88 -16.02 20.17 23.72
N ASN A 89 -16.28 20.72 24.90
CA ASN A 89 -16.12 20.01 26.17
C ASN A 89 -16.86 18.67 26.15
N GLY A 90 -16.12 17.59 26.43
CA GLY A 90 -16.65 16.22 26.48
C GLY A 90 -16.62 15.46 25.15
N GLN A 91 -16.29 16.10 24.02
CA GLN A 91 -16.08 15.40 22.75
C GLN A 91 -14.65 14.86 22.65
N ARG A 92 -14.52 13.62 22.17
CA ARG A 92 -13.23 12.96 21.94
C ARG A 92 -12.73 13.08 20.49
N TRP A 93 -13.61 13.46 19.56
CA TRP A 93 -13.30 13.54 18.13
C TRP A 93 -14.03 14.71 17.46
N TYR A 94 -13.46 15.20 16.38
CA TYR A 94 -14.12 16.17 15.50
C TYR A 94 -15.19 15.49 14.65
N GLY A 95 -16.19 16.26 14.24
CA GLY A 95 -17.24 15.80 13.32
C GLY A 95 -16.74 15.56 11.91
N GLU A 96 -17.63 15.05 11.06
CA GLU A 96 -17.37 14.85 9.63
C GLU A 96 -17.17 16.16 8.86
N ASP A 97 -17.34 17.32 9.48
CA ASP A 97 -17.06 18.63 8.91
C ASP A 97 -15.56 18.97 8.91
N VAL A 98 -14.76 18.33 9.77
CA VAL A 98 -13.31 18.54 9.86
C VAL A 98 -12.56 17.42 9.13
N SER A 99 -12.21 17.68 7.88
CA SER A 99 -11.35 16.78 7.11
C SER A 99 -9.92 16.73 7.67
N PRO A 100 -9.14 15.66 7.39
CA PRO A 100 -7.71 15.63 7.71
C PRO A 100 -6.94 16.86 7.21
N LEU A 101 -7.22 17.37 6.00
CA LEU A 101 -6.59 18.60 5.52
C LEU A 101 -6.92 19.79 6.41
N THR A 102 -8.20 19.97 6.75
CA THR A 102 -8.67 21.05 7.63
C THR A 102 -8.02 20.96 9.01
N TYR A 103 -7.97 19.76 9.59
CA TYR A 103 -7.38 19.48 10.89
C TYR A 103 -5.90 19.88 10.97
N TYR A 104 -5.13 19.63 9.90
CA TYR A 104 -3.74 20.08 9.79
C TYR A 104 -3.58 21.54 9.30
N GLY A 105 -4.67 22.32 9.30
CA GLY A 105 -4.66 23.76 9.06
C GLY A 105 -4.70 24.17 7.59
N TYR A 106 -5.04 23.28 6.67
CA TYR A 106 -5.18 23.62 5.25
C TYR A 106 -6.27 24.68 5.06
N ARG A 107 -5.90 25.81 4.46
CA ARG A 107 -6.81 26.94 4.21
C ARG A 107 -6.42 27.71 2.96
N VAL A 108 -7.43 28.23 2.27
CA VAL A 108 -7.31 28.91 0.96
C VAL A 108 -7.94 30.31 1.00
N GLY A 109 -7.78 31.07 -0.08
CA GLY A 109 -8.36 32.41 -0.22
C GLY A 109 -7.35 33.54 -0.03
N LYS A 110 -7.83 34.78 -0.10
CA LYS A 110 -6.98 35.99 -0.14
C LYS A 110 -6.55 36.50 1.24
N THR A 111 -7.45 36.48 2.22
CA THR A 111 -7.23 37.17 3.51
C THR A 111 -6.49 36.30 4.54
N ARG A 112 -6.95 35.06 4.76
CA ARG A 112 -6.36 34.10 5.70
C ARG A 112 -5.84 32.83 5.02
N GLY A 113 -5.79 32.80 3.68
CA GLY A 113 -5.31 31.64 2.94
C GLY A 113 -3.80 31.47 3.08
N LEU A 114 -3.35 30.22 3.12
CA LEU A 114 -1.93 29.89 3.13
C LEU A 114 -1.31 30.10 1.75
N ARG A 115 0.00 30.36 1.72
CA ARG A 115 0.78 30.40 0.47
C ARG A 115 0.80 29.02 -0.17
N GLU A 116 1.01 28.96 -1.48
CA GLU A 116 1.01 27.69 -2.23
C GLU A 116 1.96 26.64 -1.62
N MET A 117 3.17 27.05 -1.27
CA MET A 117 4.15 26.16 -0.65
C MET A 117 3.67 25.57 0.67
N GLU A 118 3.02 26.37 1.52
CA GLU A 118 2.50 25.93 2.82
C GLU A 118 1.30 25.00 2.65
N ARG A 119 0.39 25.33 1.72
CA ARG A 119 -0.77 24.48 1.37
C ARG A 119 -0.31 23.11 0.89
N ARG A 120 0.65 23.07 -0.02
CA ARG A 120 1.20 21.83 -0.54
C ARG A 120 1.97 21.06 0.52
N GLU A 121 2.68 21.73 1.43
CA GLU A 121 3.34 21.07 2.57
C GLU A 121 2.35 20.31 3.46
N ILE A 122 1.18 20.91 3.73
CA ILE A 122 0.10 20.23 4.47
C ILE A 122 -0.43 19.04 3.66
N ILE A 123 -0.64 19.17 2.35
CA ILE A 123 -1.08 18.05 1.52
C ILE A 123 -0.05 16.91 1.52
N ARG A 124 1.24 17.22 1.40
CA ARG A 124 2.34 16.23 1.48
C ARG A 124 2.29 15.49 2.81
N TYR A 125 2.13 16.25 3.89
CA TYR A 125 2.07 15.68 5.23
C TYR A 125 0.83 14.78 5.38
N VAL A 126 -0.36 15.23 4.99
CA VAL A 126 -1.60 14.44 5.09
C VAL A 126 -1.60 13.20 4.19
N LEU A 127 -0.93 13.25 3.04
CA LEU A 127 -0.72 12.08 2.19
C LEU A 127 0.06 10.99 2.92
N ARG A 128 1.03 11.37 3.77
CA ARG A 128 1.94 10.47 4.48
C ARG A 128 1.52 10.19 5.92
N ALA A 129 0.64 10.99 6.52
CA ALA A 129 0.30 10.87 7.91
C ALA A 129 -0.57 9.63 8.19
N ARG A 130 -0.23 8.92 9.27
CA ARG A 130 -1.15 8.00 9.95
C ARG A 130 -2.23 8.83 10.64
N LEU A 131 -3.45 8.74 10.12
CA LEU A 131 -4.58 9.48 10.69
C LEU A 131 -5.03 8.75 11.95
N SER A 132 -5.11 9.48 13.06
CA SER A 132 -5.53 8.98 14.36
C SER A 132 -6.51 9.96 14.99
N ASP A 133 -6.94 9.66 16.21
CA ASP A 133 -7.69 10.59 17.05
C ASP A 133 -7.00 11.96 17.11
N PRO A 134 -7.75 13.07 17.13
CA PRO A 134 -9.22 13.17 17.27
C PRO A 134 -9.98 13.17 15.93
N LEU A 135 -9.40 12.71 14.81
CA LEU A 135 -10.16 12.59 13.55
C LEU A 135 -11.16 11.45 13.62
N ALA A 136 -12.38 11.66 13.13
CA ALA A 136 -13.41 10.63 13.07
C ALA A 136 -12.92 9.35 12.37
N GLN A 137 -13.28 8.18 12.90
CA GLN A 137 -12.86 6.88 12.35
C GLN A 137 -13.29 6.68 10.89
N VAL A 138 -14.42 7.26 10.49
CA VAL A 138 -14.89 7.29 9.09
C VAL A 138 -13.85 7.96 8.17
N TYR A 139 -13.13 8.98 8.65
CA TYR A 139 -12.05 9.60 7.88
C TYR A 139 -10.80 8.73 7.85
N GLN A 140 -10.47 8.06 8.95
CA GLN A 140 -9.34 7.13 9.00
C GLN A 140 -9.51 6.00 7.97
N SER A 141 -10.73 5.48 7.79
CA SER A 141 -11.03 4.41 6.82
C SER A 141 -11.24 4.92 5.38
N SER A 142 -12.04 5.97 5.18
CA SER A 142 -12.41 6.44 3.83
C SER A 142 -11.25 7.11 3.07
N TRP A 143 -10.32 7.74 3.79
CA TRP A 143 -9.13 8.35 3.19
C TRP A 143 -8.03 7.32 2.90
N GLY A 144 -8.19 6.06 3.27
CA GLY A 144 -7.22 5.00 2.99
C GLY A 144 -5.90 5.17 3.74
N ARG A 145 -4.96 4.27 3.46
CA ARG A 145 -3.67 4.19 4.17
C ARG A 145 -2.69 5.30 3.79
N PRO A 146 -1.71 5.62 4.63
CA PRO A 146 -0.62 6.51 4.27
C PRO A 146 0.01 6.14 2.93
N LEU A 147 0.35 7.17 2.14
CA LEU A 147 1.07 7.07 0.88
C LEU A 147 0.45 6.09 -0.13
N SER A 148 -0.89 6.01 -0.16
CA SER A 148 -1.64 5.12 -1.07
C SER A 148 -2.36 5.88 -2.20
N ARG A 149 -2.69 5.18 -3.29
CA ARG A 149 -3.58 5.72 -4.35
C ARG A 149 -4.90 6.21 -3.80
N GLN A 150 -5.48 5.47 -2.85
CA GLN A 150 -6.74 5.83 -2.21
C GLN A 150 -6.62 7.16 -1.47
N ARG A 151 -5.56 7.37 -0.68
CA ARG A 151 -5.31 8.62 0.04
C ARG A 151 -5.18 9.82 -0.88
N ARG A 152 -4.43 9.66 -1.96
CA ARG A 152 -4.29 10.71 -2.97
C ARG A 152 -5.62 11.02 -3.67
N ALA A 153 -6.40 9.99 -4.00
CA ALA A 153 -7.72 10.16 -4.61
C ALA A 153 -8.71 10.85 -3.64
N ALA A 154 -8.68 10.51 -2.35
CA ALA A 154 -9.52 11.12 -1.32
C ALA A 154 -9.20 12.62 -1.14
N ILE A 155 -7.92 12.98 -1.08
CA ILE A 155 -7.46 14.38 -1.03
C ILE A 155 -8.00 15.15 -2.24
N ARG A 156 -7.80 14.64 -3.46
CA ARG A 156 -8.27 15.30 -4.69
C ARG A 156 -9.79 15.46 -4.70
N LYS A 157 -10.52 14.38 -4.44
CA LYS A 157 -11.99 14.40 -4.38
C LYS A 157 -12.50 15.43 -3.37
N HIS A 158 -11.82 15.57 -2.23
CA HIS A 158 -12.15 16.58 -1.23
C HIS A 158 -11.95 18.00 -1.77
N LEU A 159 -10.79 18.30 -2.37
CA LEU A 159 -10.49 19.61 -2.97
C LEU A 159 -11.45 19.96 -4.11
N ASP A 160 -11.71 19.01 -5.03
CA ASP A 160 -12.64 19.16 -6.14
C ASP A 160 -14.06 19.45 -5.64
N LYS A 161 -14.50 18.74 -4.58
CA LYS A 161 -15.80 18.99 -3.94
C LYS A 161 -15.87 20.41 -3.37
N LEU A 162 -14.83 20.88 -2.69
CA LEU A 162 -14.80 22.23 -2.12
C LEU A 162 -14.86 23.32 -3.19
N ALA A 163 -14.12 23.13 -4.29
CA ALA A 163 -14.15 24.00 -5.46
C ALA A 163 -15.54 24.03 -6.09
N ALA A 164 -16.11 22.88 -6.43
CA ALA A 164 -17.42 22.77 -7.06
C ALA A 164 -18.54 23.41 -6.22
N GLN A 165 -18.55 23.18 -4.91
CA GLN A 165 -19.54 23.77 -3.99
C GLN A 165 -19.52 25.31 -3.96
N ARG A 166 -18.41 25.94 -4.36
CA ARG A 166 -18.19 27.38 -4.23
C ARG A 166 -17.91 28.08 -5.55
N ALA A 167 -17.90 27.34 -6.68
CA ALA A 167 -17.60 27.86 -8.01
C ALA A 167 -18.50 29.03 -8.43
N SER A 168 -19.79 28.98 -8.08
CA SER A 168 -20.75 30.04 -8.41
C SER A 168 -20.64 31.30 -7.54
N ARG A 169 -19.89 31.24 -6.44
CA ARG A 169 -19.83 32.35 -5.46
C ARG A 169 -18.68 33.30 -5.81
N ARG A 170 -19.01 34.52 -6.27
CA ARG A 170 -18.04 35.54 -6.70
C ARG A 170 -16.91 35.80 -5.68
N ASN A 171 -17.22 35.79 -4.38
CA ASN A 171 -16.25 36.05 -3.32
C ASN A 171 -15.26 34.89 -3.07
N TYR A 172 -15.50 33.71 -3.66
CA TYR A 172 -14.65 32.53 -3.50
C TYR A 172 -13.70 32.30 -4.68
N LYS A 173 -13.66 33.18 -5.68
CA LYS A 173 -12.83 33.01 -6.90
C LYS A 173 -11.39 32.57 -6.60
N THR A 174 -10.71 33.24 -5.66
CA THR A 174 -9.33 32.89 -5.26
C THR A 174 -9.25 31.54 -4.54
N ALA A 175 -10.21 31.24 -3.66
CA ALA A 175 -10.25 29.96 -2.94
C ALA A 175 -10.47 28.79 -3.91
N VAL A 176 -11.38 28.96 -4.87
CA VAL A 176 -11.63 27.99 -5.95
C VAL A 176 -10.37 27.74 -6.77
N ALA A 177 -9.70 28.80 -7.22
CA ALA A 177 -8.44 28.67 -7.96
C ALA A 177 -7.35 27.93 -7.15
N HIS A 178 -7.24 28.18 -5.84
CA HIS A 178 -6.30 27.45 -4.99
C HIS A 178 -6.64 25.96 -4.87
N TRP A 179 -7.92 25.60 -4.65
CA TRP A 179 -8.35 24.21 -4.57
C TRP A 179 -8.11 23.46 -5.88
N GLU A 180 -8.45 24.06 -7.02
CA GLU A 180 -8.24 23.46 -8.35
C GLU A 180 -6.75 23.25 -8.64
N ALA A 181 -5.92 24.26 -8.36
CA ALA A 181 -4.47 24.16 -8.56
C ALA A 181 -3.84 23.08 -7.66
N ASP A 182 -4.26 23.01 -6.39
CA ASP A 182 -3.75 22.01 -5.45
C ASP A 182 -4.25 20.60 -5.79
N SER A 183 -5.49 20.45 -6.27
CA SER A 183 -6.02 19.16 -6.76
C SER A 183 -5.28 18.67 -8.00
N ALA A 184 -5.04 19.56 -8.96
CA ALA A 184 -4.26 19.26 -10.16
C ALA A 184 -2.83 18.84 -9.81
N TRP A 185 -2.16 19.59 -8.93
CA TRP A 185 -0.83 19.24 -8.43
C TRP A 185 -0.80 17.89 -7.72
N THR A 186 -1.82 17.60 -6.89
CA THR A 186 -1.92 16.34 -6.15
C THR A 186 -2.07 15.13 -7.08
N ARG A 187 -2.57 15.30 -8.31
CA ARG A 187 -2.78 14.19 -9.27
C ARG A 187 -1.52 13.41 -9.58
N THR A 188 -0.40 14.10 -9.73
CA THR A 188 0.87 13.51 -10.17
C THR A 188 1.91 13.45 -9.06
N TYR A 189 1.63 14.06 -7.91
CA TYR A 189 2.57 14.06 -6.79
C TYR A 189 2.78 12.65 -6.24
N GLN A 190 4.06 12.27 -6.09
CA GLN A 190 4.53 10.96 -5.61
C GLN A 190 3.97 9.74 -6.34
N ASP A 191 3.75 9.83 -7.66
CA ASP A 191 3.30 8.70 -8.47
C ASP A 191 4.21 7.47 -8.33
N ALA A 192 5.52 7.68 -8.28
CA ALA A 192 6.51 6.60 -8.20
C ALA A 192 6.46 5.90 -6.83
N GLU A 193 6.52 6.66 -5.73
CA GLU A 193 6.51 6.09 -4.38
C GLU A 193 5.17 5.43 -4.07
N ILE A 194 4.05 6.06 -4.43
CA ILE A 194 2.72 5.48 -4.24
C ILE A 194 2.61 4.16 -5.02
N SER A 195 3.05 4.12 -6.28
CA SER A 195 2.98 2.90 -7.08
C SER A 195 3.88 1.79 -6.52
N LYS A 196 5.05 2.16 -5.99
CA LYS A 196 5.97 1.23 -5.33
C LYS A 196 5.36 0.64 -4.06
N PHE A 197 4.78 1.44 -3.18
CA PHE A 197 4.32 0.95 -1.87
C PHE A 197 2.91 0.34 -1.91
N ASP A 198 2.06 0.74 -2.86
CA ASP A 198 0.73 0.13 -3.05
C ASP A 198 0.84 -1.39 -3.31
N SER A 199 1.89 -1.89 -3.98
CA SER A 199 2.06 -3.33 -4.20
C SER A 199 2.35 -4.12 -2.92
N TYR A 200 2.90 -3.46 -1.89
CA TYR A 200 3.26 -4.11 -0.63
C TYR A 200 2.13 -4.14 0.39
N ASN A 201 1.13 -3.27 0.22
CA ASN A 201 0.01 -3.10 1.14
C ASN A 201 0.44 -2.83 2.59
N PHE A 202 1.37 -1.88 2.79
CA PHE A 202 1.74 -1.41 4.13
C PHE A 202 0.67 -0.47 4.74
N ASP A 203 0.64 -0.40 6.08
CA ASP A 203 -0.31 0.39 6.89
C ASP A 203 0.35 1.58 7.61
#